data_AF-A0A661TWW2-F1
#
_entry.id   AF-A0A661TWW2-F1
#
_cell.length_a   1.000
_cell.length_b   1.000
_cell.length_c   1.000
_cell.angle_alpha   90.00
_cell.angle_beta   90.00
_cell.angle_gamma   90.00
#
_symmetry.space_group_name_H-M   'P 1'
#
loop_
_entity.id
_entity.type
_entity.pdbx_description
1 polymer ?
#
loop_
_entity_poly.entity_id
_entity_poly.type
_entity_poly.pdbx_seq_one_letter_code
_entity_poly.pdbx_strand_id
1 'polypeptide(L)'
;MKTAKEVGLDFVIGTDHDTIQPKLDGLEGYHNGVLLICGYEITPEINHYLAIGTDKLIPPSDNPQDYIDDVRESGGLGVIAHPHHIGIKRFGVDAFPWNDWSVNGYDAMSIWDLVNDWGENINGYVSGLQGLINPAGYISGPNPKTLHLWDELNRERLVAGIGELDNHNTHFKVFGIT
;
A
#
# COMPACT_ATOMS: atom_id res chain seq x y z
N MET A 1 -0.79 2.92 16.36
CA MET A 1 -2.00 2.75 17.21
C MET A 1 -2.44 3.99 17.99
N LYS A 2 -1.57 4.70 18.75
CA LYS A 2 -1.96 5.93 19.46
C LYS A 2 -2.59 6.98 18.53
N THR A 3 -1.90 7.33 17.44
CA THR A 3 -2.40 8.28 16.44
C THR A 3 -3.73 7.83 15.83
N ALA A 4 -3.86 6.55 15.47
CA ALA A 4 -5.09 5.98 14.93
C ALA A 4 -6.29 6.22 15.85
N LYS A 5 -6.12 6.04 17.17
CA LYS A 5 -7.15 6.35 18.17
C LYS A 5 -7.48 7.84 18.22
N GLU A 6 -6.46 8.70 18.22
CA GLU A 6 -6.64 10.15 18.32
C GLU A 6 -7.42 10.73 17.13
N VAL A 7 -7.24 10.14 15.94
CA VAL A 7 -7.99 10.52 14.74
C VAL A 7 -9.30 9.74 14.55
N GLY A 8 -9.64 8.83 15.48
CA GLY A 8 -10.91 8.11 15.49
C GLY A 8 -11.03 6.94 14.51
N LEU A 9 -9.93 6.27 14.14
CA LEU A 9 -9.99 5.04 13.34
C LEU A 9 -10.56 3.87 14.15
N ASP A 10 -11.42 3.07 13.52
CA ASP A 10 -11.91 1.82 14.10
C ASP A 10 -10.87 0.68 14.00
N PHE A 11 -10.10 0.67 12.92
CA PHE A 11 -9.06 -0.33 12.69
C PHE A 11 -7.88 0.22 11.88
N VAL A 12 -6.77 -0.51 11.92
CA VAL A 12 -5.57 -0.31 11.10
C VAL A 12 -5.14 -1.68 10.58
N ILE A 13 -4.79 -1.76 9.31
CA ILE A 13 -4.15 -2.95 8.73
C ILE A 13 -2.67 -2.60 8.61
N GLY A 14 -1.81 -3.31 9.34
CA GLY A 14 -0.37 -3.23 9.18
C GLY A 14 0.08 -4.22 8.12
N THR A 15 0.91 -3.78 7.18
CA THR A 15 1.36 -4.57 6.02
C THR A 15 2.87 -4.43 5.85
N ASP A 16 3.64 -4.92 6.83
CA ASP A 16 5.11 -4.91 6.74
C ASP A 16 5.60 -5.80 5.57
N HIS A 17 6.75 -5.45 4.99
CA HIS A 17 7.35 -6.17 3.87
C HIS A 17 7.77 -7.60 4.24
N ASP A 18 7.26 -8.58 3.49
CA ASP A 18 7.65 -9.99 3.51
C ASP A 18 7.78 -10.60 4.93
N THR A 19 6.91 -10.20 5.87
CA THR A 19 6.97 -10.69 7.25
C THR A 19 5.60 -10.79 7.93
N ILE A 20 5.36 -11.92 8.60
CA ILE A 20 4.21 -12.11 9.49
C ILE A 20 4.58 -11.96 10.97
N GLN A 21 5.80 -11.47 11.27
CA GLN A 21 6.30 -11.37 12.64
C GLN A 21 5.38 -10.56 13.57
N PRO A 22 4.77 -9.42 13.16
CA PRO A 22 3.81 -8.72 14.01
C PRO A 22 2.64 -9.60 14.49
N LYS A 23 2.16 -10.50 13.62
CA LYS A 23 1.11 -11.46 13.97
C LYS A 23 1.62 -12.51 14.96
N LEU A 24 2.81 -13.07 14.71
CA LEU A 24 3.44 -14.08 15.58
C LEU A 24 3.79 -13.53 16.97
N ASP A 25 4.13 -12.24 17.05
CA ASP A 25 4.38 -11.52 18.29
C ASP A 25 3.09 -11.21 19.07
N GLY A 26 1.93 -11.58 18.53
CA GLY A 26 0.62 -11.35 19.16
C GLY A 26 0.19 -9.89 19.13
N LEU A 27 0.67 -9.10 18.17
CA LEU A 27 0.26 -7.70 18.02
C LEU A 27 -1.14 -7.56 17.41
N GLU A 28 -1.63 -8.56 16.67
CA GLU A 28 -2.99 -8.54 16.14
C GLU A 28 -4.03 -8.49 17.27
N GLY A 29 -5.05 -7.63 17.13
CA GLY A 29 -6.13 -7.47 18.11
C GLY A 29 -6.40 -6.02 18.50
N TYR A 30 -7.22 -5.82 19.53
CA TYR A 30 -7.63 -4.48 19.96
C TYR A 30 -6.56 -3.77 20.79
N HIS A 31 -6.15 -2.59 20.35
CA HIS A 31 -5.26 -1.67 21.04
C HIS A 31 -5.99 -0.38 21.37
N ASN A 32 -6.31 -0.19 22.65
CA ASN A 32 -6.97 1.03 23.16
C ASN A 32 -8.29 1.40 22.45
N GLY A 33 -9.01 0.43 21.89
CA GLY A 33 -10.27 0.61 21.17
C GLY A 33 -10.15 0.57 19.64
N VAL A 34 -8.93 0.48 19.10
CA VAL A 34 -8.67 0.36 17.65
C VAL A 34 -8.19 -1.06 17.35
N LEU A 35 -8.78 -1.74 16.38
CA LEU A 35 -8.35 -3.07 15.95
C LEU A 35 -7.09 -2.98 15.08
N LEU A 36 -6.00 -3.63 15.47
CA LEU A 36 -4.87 -3.89 14.57
C LEU A 36 -5.09 -5.24 13.88
N ILE A 37 -5.11 -5.24 12.55
CA ILE A 37 -5.08 -6.42 11.70
C ILE A 37 -3.66 -6.56 11.16
N CYS A 38 -3.04 -7.72 11.32
CA CYS A 38 -1.69 -7.97 10.83
C CYS A 38 -1.74 -8.71 9.49
N GLY A 39 -1.59 -7.94 8.40
CA GLY A 39 -1.23 -8.47 7.09
C GLY A 39 0.26 -8.27 6.81
N TYR A 40 0.66 -8.44 5.56
CA TYR A 40 2.00 -8.14 5.07
C TYR A 40 1.95 -7.82 3.58
N GLU A 41 2.96 -7.14 3.08
CA GLU A 41 3.15 -6.86 1.66
C GLU A 41 4.13 -7.89 1.08
N ILE A 42 3.70 -8.63 0.07
CA ILE A 42 4.54 -9.51 -0.73
C ILE A 42 5.29 -8.62 -1.74
N THR A 43 6.62 -8.62 -1.70
CA THR A 43 7.44 -7.68 -2.46
C THR A 43 8.43 -8.31 -3.45
N PRO A 44 7.94 -8.79 -4.60
CA PRO A 44 8.78 -8.96 -5.80
C PRO A 44 9.33 -7.61 -6.30
N GLU A 45 10.15 -7.61 -7.36
CA GLU A 45 10.73 -6.37 -7.94
C GLU A 45 9.67 -5.35 -8.37
N ILE A 46 8.52 -5.83 -8.83
CA ILE A 46 7.33 -5.07 -9.24
C ILE A 46 6.09 -5.95 -9.00
N ASN A 47 4.88 -5.40 -9.04
CA ASN A 47 3.63 -6.10 -8.69
C ASN A 47 3.57 -6.47 -7.20
N HIS A 48 3.60 -5.47 -6.33
CA HIS A 48 3.43 -5.70 -4.89
C HIS A 48 1.99 -6.09 -4.55
N TYR A 49 1.84 -6.93 -3.53
CA TYR A 49 0.54 -7.51 -3.18
C TYR A 49 0.34 -7.60 -1.68
N LEU A 50 -0.77 -7.08 -1.17
CA LEU A 50 -1.09 -7.20 0.25
C LEU A 50 -1.78 -8.54 0.51
N ALA A 51 -1.27 -9.28 1.48
CA ALA A 51 -1.82 -10.53 1.98
C ALA A 51 -2.37 -10.32 3.40
N ILE A 52 -3.69 -10.44 3.55
CA ILE A 52 -4.39 -10.17 4.80
C ILE A 52 -5.10 -11.44 5.27
N GLY A 53 -4.96 -11.76 6.56
CA GLY A 53 -5.64 -12.91 7.16
C GLY A 53 -5.01 -14.27 6.83
N THR A 54 -3.79 -14.31 6.30
CA THR A 54 -3.03 -15.56 6.15
C THR A 54 -2.36 -15.94 7.47
N ASP A 55 -2.11 -17.25 7.66
CA ASP A 55 -1.35 -17.78 8.82
C ASP A 55 0.07 -18.21 8.45
N LYS A 56 0.45 -18.02 7.18
CA LYS A 56 1.74 -18.39 6.63
C LYS A 56 2.28 -17.25 5.78
N LEU A 57 3.60 -17.12 5.81
CA LEU A 57 4.33 -16.26 4.90
C LEU A 57 4.38 -16.92 3.52
N ILE A 58 3.86 -16.23 2.51
CA ILE A 58 3.90 -16.61 1.10
C ILE A 58 5.09 -15.86 0.47
N PRO A 59 6.02 -16.56 -0.17
CA PRO A 59 7.19 -15.91 -0.75
C PRO A 59 6.82 -15.14 -2.03
N PRO A 60 7.57 -14.07 -2.36
CA PRO A 60 7.43 -13.43 -3.66
C PRO A 60 7.84 -14.36 -4.81
N SER A 61 7.23 -14.16 -5.98
CA SER A 61 7.51 -14.87 -7.24
C SER A 61 7.55 -13.87 -8.39
N ASP A 62 8.29 -14.18 -9.46
CA ASP A 62 8.28 -13.42 -10.72
C ASP A 62 6.93 -13.49 -11.43
N ASN A 63 6.12 -14.52 -11.13
CA ASN A 63 4.77 -14.67 -11.65
C ASN A 63 3.75 -14.25 -10.58
N PRO A 64 3.08 -13.09 -10.73
CA PRO A 64 2.09 -12.62 -9.78
C PRO A 64 0.94 -13.57 -9.49
N GLN A 65 0.57 -14.41 -10.46
CA GLN A 65 -0.52 -15.38 -10.26
C GLN A 65 -0.19 -16.38 -9.14
N ASP A 66 1.09 -16.75 -8.95
CA ASP A 66 1.50 -17.74 -7.96
C ASP A 66 1.12 -17.30 -6.53
N TYR A 67 1.51 -16.09 -6.14
CA TYR A 67 1.22 -15.61 -4.79
C TYR A 67 -0.25 -15.17 -4.63
N ILE A 68 -0.94 -14.78 -5.71
CA ILE A 68 -2.39 -14.51 -5.66
C ILE A 68 -3.14 -15.81 -5.33
N ASP A 69 -2.79 -16.90 -6.00
CA ASP A 69 -3.39 -18.21 -5.76
C ASP A 69 -3.04 -18.72 -4.35
N ASP A 70 -1.79 -18.61 -3.92
CA ASP A 70 -1.37 -19.01 -2.57
C ASP A 70 -2.12 -18.23 -1.46
N VAL A 71 -2.30 -16.91 -1.62
CA VAL A 71 -3.06 -16.09 -0.65
C VAL A 71 -4.50 -16.58 -0.59
N ARG A 72 -5.13 -16.80 -1.76
CA ARG A 72 -6.51 -17.27 -1.86
C ARG A 72 -6.69 -18.67 -1.29
N GLU A 73 -5.79 -19.60 -1.60
CA GLU A 73 -5.80 -20.98 -1.09
C GLU A 73 -5.59 -21.03 0.43
N SER A 74 -4.86 -20.07 0.99
CA SER A 74 -4.74 -19.90 2.44
C SER A 74 -5.99 -19.32 3.11
N GLY A 75 -7.00 -18.92 2.33
CA GLY A 75 -8.21 -18.26 2.82
C GLY A 75 -8.03 -16.78 3.15
N GLY A 76 -6.90 -16.20 2.74
CA GLY A 76 -6.60 -14.79 2.92
C GLY A 76 -7.32 -13.90 1.91
N LEU A 77 -7.35 -12.62 2.23
CA LEU A 77 -7.78 -11.55 1.34
C LEU A 77 -6.55 -10.94 0.67
N GLY A 78 -6.61 -10.81 -0.65
CA GLY A 78 -5.50 -10.32 -1.44
C GLY A 78 -5.79 -9.01 -2.17
N VAL A 79 -4.83 -8.08 -2.14
CA VAL A 79 -4.98 -6.73 -2.69
C VAL A 79 -3.80 -6.36 -3.58
N ILE A 80 -4.07 -5.93 -4.81
CA ILE A 80 -3.05 -5.29 -5.66
C ILE A 80 -2.67 -3.94 -5.03
N ALA A 81 -1.40 -3.79 -4.61
CA ALA A 81 -0.90 -2.57 -4.00
C ALA A 81 -0.50 -1.54 -5.08
N HIS A 82 -0.69 -0.25 -4.78
CA HIS A 82 -0.22 0.92 -5.53
C HIS A 82 0.07 0.70 -7.05
N PRO A 83 -0.93 0.31 -7.87
CA PRO A 83 -0.72 -0.23 -9.22
C PRO A 83 -0.03 0.71 -10.20
N HIS A 84 -0.14 2.01 -9.97
CA HIS A 84 0.52 3.04 -10.77
C HIS A 84 1.63 3.76 -9.99
N HIS A 85 2.27 3.09 -9.02
CA HIS A 85 3.39 3.65 -8.27
C HIS A 85 4.55 4.03 -9.21
N ILE A 86 4.80 5.33 -9.35
CA ILE A 86 5.87 5.84 -10.22
C ILE A 86 7.18 6.07 -9.46
N GLY A 87 7.18 5.87 -8.14
CA GLY A 87 8.28 6.17 -7.25
C GLY A 87 8.56 7.67 -7.13
N ILE A 88 9.44 8.01 -6.20
CA ILE A 88 9.90 9.38 -5.99
C ILE A 88 11.42 9.39 -6.08
N LYS A 89 11.93 9.22 -7.32
CA LYS A 89 13.38 9.07 -7.62
C LYS A 89 14.28 10.09 -6.92
N ARG A 90 13.78 11.32 -6.72
CA ARG A 90 14.54 12.39 -6.06
C ARG A 90 14.76 12.15 -4.56
N PHE A 91 13.88 11.40 -3.92
CA PHE A 91 14.02 10.96 -2.54
C PHE A 91 14.53 9.52 -2.43
N GLY A 92 15.00 8.94 -3.55
CA GLY A 92 15.54 7.57 -3.57
C GLY A 92 14.48 6.49 -3.45
N VAL A 93 13.22 6.80 -3.78
CA VAL A 93 12.13 5.81 -3.84
C VAL A 93 11.98 5.36 -5.29
N ASP A 94 12.19 4.07 -5.53
CA ASP A 94 12.01 3.45 -6.84
C ASP A 94 10.54 3.26 -7.20
N ALA A 95 10.26 2.94 -8.46
CA ALA A 95 8.90 2.69 -8.95
C ALA A 95 8.57 1.21 -8.81
N PHE A 96 7.37 0.90 -8.33
CA PHE A 96 6.90 -0.47 -8.11
C PHE A 96 5.53 -0.70 -8.76
N PRO A 97 5.36 -0.38 -10.06
CA PRO A 97 4.05 -0.44 -10.70
C PRO A 97 3.55 -1.89 -10.80
N TRP A 98 2.23 -2.03 -10.92
CA TRP A 98 1.59 -3.27 -11.32
C TRP A 98 1.44 -3.32 -12.86
N ASN A 99 2.07 -4.29 -13.51
CA ASN A 99 2.10 -4.42 -14.96
C ASN A 99 1.46 -5.69 -15.51
N ASP A 100 1.16 -6.69 -14.69
CA ASP A 100 0.51 -7.93 -15.14
C ASP A 100 -1.00 -7.95 -14.82
N TRP A 101 -1.80 -7.45 -15.75
CA TRP A 101 -3.26 -7.46 -15.64
C TRP A 101 -3.92 -8.72 -16.21
N SER A 102 -3.12 -9.72 -16.63
CA SER A 102 -3.66 -11.01 -17.06
C SER A 102 -4.07 -11.90 -15.89
N VAL A 103 -3.65 -11.54 -14.68
CA VAL A 103 -3.97 -12.23 -13.43
C VAL A 103 -5.43 -12.13 -13.05
N ASN A 104 -5.85 -13.09 -12.23
CA ASN A 104 -7.20 -13.17 -11.69
C ASN A 104 -7.16 -13.66 -10.24
N GLY A 105 -8.29 -13.56 -9.53
CA GLY A 105 -8.42 -14.13 -8.18
C GLY A 105 -8.13 -13.17 -7.02
N TYR A 106 -7.61 -11.96 -7.28
CA TYR A 106 -7.44 -10.90 -6.27
C TYR A 106 -8.78 -10.28 -5.83
N ASP A 107 -8.91 -9.86 -4.58
CA ASP A 107 -10.18 -9.37 -4.03
C ASP A 107 -10.35 -7.85 -4.17
N ALA A 108 -9.24 -7.12 -4.11
CA ALA A 108 -9.23 -5.67 -4.12
C ALA A 108 -8.01 -5.11 -4.87
N MET A 109 -8.03 -3.80 -5.09
CA MET A 109 -6.87 -3.04 -5.52
C MET A 109 -6.81 -1.70 -4.79
N SER A 110 -5.60 -1.17 -4.62
CA SER A 110 -5.41 0.21 -4.23
C SER A 110 -5.89 1.15 -5.32
N ILE A 111 -6.76 2.08 -4.94
CA ILE A 111 -7.28 3.14 -5.80
C ILE A 111 -6.68 4.51 -5.46
N TRP A 112 -6.06 4.63 -4.29
CA TRP A 112 -5.38 5.84 -3.85
C TRP A 112 -4.25 5.49 -2.88
N ASP A 113 -3.05 5.96 -3.19
CA ASP A 113 -1.88 5.87 -2.34
C ASP A 113 -1.44 7.28 -1.93
N LEU A 114 -1.43 7.55 -0.63
CA LEU A 114 -1.15 8.88 -0.09
C LEU A 114 0.29 9.33 -0.37
N VAL A 115 1.27 8.45 -0.19
CA VAL A 115 2.70 8.79 -0.31
C VAL A 115 3.06 9.01 -1.78
N ASN A 116 2.53 8.21 -2.68
CA ASN A 116 2.65 8.37 -4.12
C ASN A 116 1.96 9.65 -4.60
N ASP A 117 0.71 9.94 -4.19
CA ASP A 117 0.03 11.18 -4.54
C ASP A 117 0.80 12.42 -4.04
N TRP A 118 1.24 12.40 -2.78
CA TRP A 118 2.08 13.47 -2.24
C TRP A 118 3.40 13.62 -3.02
N GLY A 119 4.05 12.50 -3.34
CA GLY A 119 5.32 12.44 -4.07
C GLY A 119 5.22 12.95 -5.50
N GLU A 120 4.16 12.58 -6.23
CA GLU A 120 3.86 13.02 -7.59
C GLU A 120 3.75 14.54 -7.70
N ASN A 121 3.25 15.19 -6.65
CA ASN A 121 3.08 16.65 -6.61
C ASN A 121 4.38 17.41 -6.25
N ILE A 122 5.47 16.72 -5.90
CA ILE A 122 6.77 17.34 -5.57
C ILE A 122 7.66 17.49 -6.82
N ASN A 123 7.59 18.68 -7.40
CA ASN A 123 8.29 19.02 -8.64
C ASN A 123 9.71 19.58 -8.47
N GLY A 124 10.10 20.09 -7.28
CA GLY A 124 11.38 20.74 -7.00
C GLY A 124 11.84 20.62 -5.54
N TYR A 125 13.05 21.10 -5.21
CA TYR A 125 13.50 21.22 -3.81
C TYR A 125 12.62 22.18 -2.99
N VAL A 126 12.20 23.29 -3.62
CA VAL A 126 11.33 24.28 -2.99
C VAL A 126 9.96 23.68 -2.69
N SER A 127 9.37 22.97 -3.66
CA SER A 127 8.08 22.30 -3.44
C SER A 127 8.19 21.13 -2.47
N GLY A 128 9.32 20.43 -2.43
CA GLY A 128 9.59 19.39 -1.42
C GLY A 128 9.64 19.97 -0.01
N LEU A 129 10.34 21.10 0.19
CA LEU A 129 10.35 21.78 1.48
C LEU A 129 8.96 22.29 1.87
N GLN A 130 8.22 22.88 0.92
CA GLN A 130 6.84 23.30 1.15
C GLN A 130 5.92 22.12 1.45
N GLY A 131 6.14 20.98 0.78
CA GLY A 131 5.41 19.73 1.00
C GLY A 131 5.67 19.11 2.37
N LEU A 132 6.82 19.39 2.99
CA LEU A 132 7.07 19.02 4.40
C LEU A 132 6.39 19.97 5.38
N ILE A 133 6.29 21.26 5.06
CA ILE A 133 5.64 22.28 5.90
C ILE A 133 4.10 22.18 5.81
N ASN A 134 3.57 21.88 4.63
CA ASN A 134 2.15 21.72 4.36
C ASN A 134 1.89 20.47 3.49
N PRO A 135 2.02 19.25 4.06
CA PRO A 135 1.81 18.01 3.31
C PRO A 135 0.43 17.93 2.67
N ALA A 136 -0.61 18.37 3.37
CA ALA A 136 -1.97 18.35 2.88
C ALA A 136 -2.19 19.21 1.61
N GLY A 137 -1.38 20.27 1.42
CA GLY A 137 -1.45 21.11 0.22
C GLY A 137 -0.84 20.47 -1.03
N TYR A 138 -0.19 19.31 -0.89
CA TYR A 138 0.47 18.55 -1.96
C TYR A 138 -0.23 17.21 -2.25
N ILE A 139 -1.44 17.02 -1.72
CA ILE A 139 -2.29 15.87 -2.01
C ILE A 139 -3.33 16.32 -3.04
N SER A 140 -3.43 15.61 -4.16
CA SER A 140 -4.39 15.92 -5.24
C SER A 140 -5.53 14.92 -5.33
N GLY A 141 -5.41 13.77 -4.67
CA GLY A 141 -6.36 12.67 -4.67
C GLY A 141 -5.95 11.50 -5.58
N PRO A 142 -6.84 10.51 -5.76
CA PRO A 142 -6.57 9.31 -6.55
C PRO A 142 -6.17 9.61 -7.99
N ASN A 143 -5.20 8.86 -8.51
CA ASN A 143 -4.77 8.96 -9.90
C ASN A 143 -5.93 8.58 -10.84
N PRO A 144 -6.34 9.46 -11.80
CA PRO A 144 -7.44 9.18 -12.70
C PRO A 144 -7.28 7.89 -13.52
N LYS A 145 -6.04 7.49 -13.84
CA LYS A 145 -5.77 6.22 -14.54
C LYS A 145 -6.10 5.02 -13.65
N THR A 146 -5.79 5.08 -12.36
CA THR A 146 -6.13 4.04 -11.39
C THR A 146 -7.64 3.90 -11.25
N LEU A 147 -8.36 5.03 -11.12
CA LEU A 147 -9.81 5.00 -11.03
C LEU A 147 -10.46 4.46 -12.30
N HIS A 148 -9.97 4.84 -13.48
CA HIS A 148 -10.50 4.33 -14.74
C HIS A 148 -10.31 2.82 -14.86
N LEU A 149 -9.13 2.33 -14.51
CA LEU A 149 -8.85 0.89 -14.48
C LEU A 149 -9.77 0.15 -13.50
N TRP A 150 -9.95 0.70 -12.29
CA TRP A 150 -10.86 0.14 -11.29
C TRP A 150 -12.31 0.08 -11.78
N ASP A 151 -12.79 1.12 -12.48
CA ASP A 151 -14.10 1.15 -13.13
C ASP A 151 -14.23 0.07 -14.21
N GLU A 152 -13.18 -0.14 -15.03
CA GLU A 152 -13.16 -1.16 -16.07
C GLU A 152 -13.23 -2.58 -15.49
N LEU A 153 -12.40 -2.88 -14.48
CA LEU A 153 -12.40 -4.17 -13.80
C LEU A 153 -13.76 -4.48 -13.17
N ASN A 154 -14.41 -3.47 -12.58
CA ASN A 154 -15.73 -3.62 -11.96
C ASN A 154 -16.89 -3.85 -12.93
N ARG A 155 -16.68 -3.73 -14.24
CA ARG A 155 -17.67 -4.14 -15.25
C ARG A 155 -17.77 -5.65 -15.39
N GLU A 156 -16.70 -6.38 -15.06
CA GLU A 156 -16.62 -7.83 -15.24
C GLU A 156 -16.80 -8.58 -13.92
N ARG A 157 -16.23 -8.07 -12.83
CA ARG A 157 -16.35 -8.66 -11.49
C ARG A 157 -16.20 -7.60 -10.41
N LEU A 158 -16.72 -7.86 -9.22
CA LEU A 158 -16.44 -6.99 -8.08
C LEU A 158 -14.94 -7.00 -7.75
N VAL A 159 -14.34 -5.81 -7.73
CA VAL A 159 -13.00 -5.54 -7.20
C VAL A 159 -13.14 -4.41 -6.19
N ALA A 160 -12.92 -4.67 -4.90
CA ALA A 160 -12.99 -3.61 -3.90
C ALA A 160 -11.86 -2.59 -4.11
N GLY A 161 -12.14 -1.30 -3.87
CA GLY A 161 -11.13 -0.25 -3.88
C GLY A 161 -10.70 0.08 -2.46
N ILE A 162 -9.38 0.14 -2.21
CA ILE A 162 -8.83 0.62 -0.93
C ILE A 162 -8.03 1.92 -1.12
N GLY A 163 -7.97 2.73 -0.07
CA GLY A 163 -7.01 3.83 0.04
C GLY A 163 -5.92 3.43 1.02
N GLU A 164 -4.66 3.65 0.66
CA GLU A 164 -3.50 3.30 1.47
C GLU A 164 -2.67 4.53 1.83
N LEU A 165 -2.06 4.46 3.01
CA LEU A 165 -1.12 5.48 3.45
C LEU A 165 0.29 5.23 2.93
N ASP A 166 0.63 3.96 2.72
CA ASP A 166 1.97 3.46 2.37
C ASP A 166 3.12 4.08 3.19
N ASN A 167 2.85 4.23 4.48
CA ASN A 167 3.73 4.95 5.38
C ASN A 167 4.91 4.08 5.82
N HIS A 168 6.08 4.35 5.23
CA HIS A 168 7.35 3.71 5.55
C HIS A 168 8.13 4.38 6.69
N ASN A 169 7.56 5.40 7.34
CA ASN A 169 8.29 6.27 8.28
C ASN A 169 9.62 6.80 7.69
N THR A 170 9.64 7.03 6.37
CA THR A 170 10.82 7.46 5.63
C THR A 170 11.27 8.82 6.09
N HIS A 171 12.50 8.91 6.60
CA HIS A 171 13.12 10.18 6.93
C HIS A 171 13.63 10.85 5.65
N PHE A 172 12.87 11.81 5.13
CA PHE A 172 13.28 12.59 3.97
C PHE A 172 14.46 13.50 4.31
N LYS A 173 15.64 13.24 3.72
CA LYS A 173 16.79 14.15 3.84
C LYS A 173 16.65 15.31 2.87
N VAL A 174 16.56 16.53 3.40
CA VAL A 174 16.57 17.76 2.59
C VAL A 174 17.88 18.50 2.86
N PHE A 175 18.72 18.66 1.84
CA PHE A 175 20.07 19.25 1.95
C PHE A 175 21.00 18.59 2.99
N GLY A 176 20.80 17.31 3.30
CA GLY A 176 21.61 16.58 4.28
C GLY A 176 21.16 16.76 5.74
N ILE A 177 20.03 17.41 5.97
CA ILE A 177 19.38 17.53 7.27
C ILE A 177 18.13 16.64 7.25
N THR A 178 18.03 15.75 8.24
CA THR A 178 16.85 14.91 8.53
C THR A 178 15.76 15.68 9.24
#